data_AF-A0AAP2RBA7-F1
#
_entry.id   AF-A0AAP2RBA7-F1
#
_cell.length_a   1.000
_cell.length_b   1.000
_cell.length_c   1.000
_cell.angle_alpha   90.00
_cell.angle_beta   90.00
_cell.angle_gamma   90.00
#
_symmetry.space_group_name_H-M   'P 1'
#
loop_
_entity.id
_entity.type
_entity.pdbx_description
1 polymer ?
#
loop_
_entity_poly.entity_id
_entity_poly.type
_entity_poly.pdbx_seq_one_letter_code
_entity_poly.pdbx_strand_id
1 'polypeptide(L)'
;MISEAISWNKGTIDNPCKHVVEILSDNVEVYFLKPGKETEREKNNNPFDMTPQVGNSGIKMTFQDIWGPLSKIAGINEDYFKYLLVLIYRNAYLLDHTIVNGKVRYEPNEQILSVITDIDDSVGKYLPYGTLGFLHFLNILGWNEDVKYHHTDDGKPTFDGKYDYNVGRINTLLTCIRIPYETYKFVEYVHDIPNLNNIDYKKVFTQMQQLAVSRGTCVPTQTQLLEWLSPILYQ
;
A
#
# COMPACT_ATOMS: atom_id res chain seq x y z
N MET A 1 3.02 16.88 0.55
CA MET A 1 2.11 15.91 -0.11
C MET A 1 0.66 16.32 0.06
N ILE A 2 0.10 16.33 1.28
CA ILE A 2 -1.33 16.64 1.49
C ILE A 2 -1.71 18.04 0.95
N SER A 3 -0.95 19.07 1.31
CA SER A 3 -1.14 20.45 0.80
C SER A 3 -1.19 20.52 -0.72
N GLU A 4 -0.24 19.86 -1.39
CA GLU A 4 -0.16 19.78 -2.84
C GLU A 4 -1.42 19.15 -3.42
N ALA A 5 -1.83 17.98 -2.93
CA ALA A 5 -2.99 17.27 -3.45
C ALA A 5 -4.31 18.02 -3.24
N ILE A 6 -4.47 18.70 -2.10
CA ILE A 6 -5.65 19.53 -1.84
C ILE A 6 -5.73 20.68 -2.85
N SER A 7 -4.60 21.33 -3.16
CA SER A 7 -4.51 22.48 -4.07
C SER A 7 -4.86 22.18 -5.53
N TRP A 8 -4.81 20.90 -5.95
CA TRP A 8 -5.12 20.50 -7.31
C TRP A 8 -6.57 20.82 -7.71
N ASN A 9 -6.74 21.31 -8.95
CA ASN A 9 -8.06 21.45 -9.54
C ASN A 9 -8.75 20.08 -9.67
N LYS A 10 -10.08 20.09 -9.61
CA LYS A 10 -10.92 18.91 -9.73
C LYS A 10 -11.85 19.04 -10.95
N GLY A 11 -12.09 17.93 -11.62
CA GLY A 11 -13.09 17.81 -12.68
C GLY A 11 -14.45 17.37 -12.14
N THR A 12 -15.20 16.61 -12.93
CA THR A 12 -16.40 15.88 -12.50
C THR A 12 -16.06 14.40 -12.27
N ILE A 13 -16.97 13.61 -11.67
CA ILE A 13 -16.74 12.16 -11.51
C ILE A 13 -16.58 11.47 -12.88
N ASP A 14 -17.39 11.86 -13.87
CA ASP A 14 -17.32 11.30 -15.22
C ASP A 14 -16.11 11.80 -16.02
N ASN A 15 -15.54 12.95 -15.66
CA ASN A 15 -14.39 13.55 -16.32
C ASN A 15 -13.41 14.14 -15.27
N PRO A 16 -12.68 13.28 -14.54
CA PRO A 16 -11.77 13.72 -13.50
C PRO A 16 -10.51 14.35 -14.11
N CYS A 17 -9.93 15.32 -13.42
CA CYS A 17 -8.65 15.91 -13.82
C CYS A 17 -7.51 14.94 -13.49
N LYS A 18 -6.61 14.72 -14.46
CA LYS A 18 -5.39 13.93 -14.29
C LYS A 18 -4.26 14.78 -13.72
N HIS A 19 -3.59 14.26 -12.70
CA HIS A 19 -2.47 14.88 -12.00
C HIS A 19 -1.28 13.94 -11.96
N VAL A 20 -0.37 14.07 -12.92
CA VAL A 20 0.87 13.28 -12.97
C VAL A 20 1.81 13.78 -11.89
N VAL A 21 2.24 12.88 -11.01
CA VAL A 21 3.20 13.19 -9.94
C VAL A 21 4.61 12.76 -10.29
N GLU A 22 4.74 11.78 -11.20
CA GLU A 22 6.00 11.16 -11.59
C GLU A 22 5.85 10.36 -12.89
N ILE A 23 6.96 10.18 -13.61
CA ILE A 23 7.07 9.34 -14.80
C ILE A 23 8.26 8.41 -14.59
N LEU A 24 7.99 7.11 -14.53
CA LEU A 24 9.00 6.07 -14.38
C LEU A 24 9.64 5.73 -15.74
N SER A 25 10.55 4.75 -15.75
CA SER A 25 11.06 4.17 -16.99
C SER A 25 9.93 3.72 -17.91
N ASP A 26 10.22 3.66 -19.22
CA ASP A 26 9.27 3.25 -20.25
C ASP A 26 8.00 4.11 -20.35
N ASN A 27 8.06 5.37 -19.88
CA ASN A 27 6.94 6.32 -19.86
C ASN A 27 5.72 5.81 -19.07
N VAL A 28 5.96 5.06 -17.99
CA VAL A 28 4.91 4.65 -17.06
C VAL A 28 4.59 5.83 -16.15
N GLU A 29 3.42 6.43 -16.33
CA GLU A 29 2.98 7.55 -15.49
C GLU A 29 2.46 7.07 -14.13
N VAL A 30 2.78 7.82 -13.08
CA VAL A 30 2.21 7.69 -11.73
C VAL A 30 1.37 8.92 -11.48
N TYR A 31 0.06 8.76 -11.25
CA TYR A 31 -0.85 9.90 -11.23
C TYR A 31 -2.10 9.68 -10.39
N PHE A 32 -2.81 10.78 -10.15
CA PHE A 32 -4.16 10.79 -9.57
C PHE A 32 -5.19 11.23 -10.60
N LEU A 33 -6.40 10.68 -10.49
CA LEU A 33 -7.62 11.24 -11.07
C LEU A 33 -8.43 11.90 -9.96
N LYS A 34 -8.79 13.18 -10.12
CA LYS A 34 -9.55 13.97 -9.12
C LYS A 34 -10.81 14.61 -9.73
N PRO A 35 -12.01 14.40 -9.17
CA PRO A 35 -12.32 13.70 -7.91
C PRO A 35 -12.33 12.16 -8.03
N GLY A 36 -12.26 11.48 -6.89
CA GLY A 36 -12.45 10.03 -6.76
C GLY A 36 -13.90 9.67 -6.37
N LYS A 37 -14.21 8.36 -6.40
CA LYS A 37 -15.58 7.85 -6.19
C LYS A 37 -16.19 8.18 -4.83
N GLU A 38 -15.36 8.47 -3.81
CA GLU A 38 -15.87 8.75 -2.46
C GLU A 38 -16.42 10.17 -2.32
N THR A 39 -16.16 11.05 -3.31
CA THR A 39 -16.63 12.43 -3.29
C THR A 39 -18.15 12.58 -3.41
N GLU A 40 -18.83 11.65 -4.09
CA GLU A 40 -20.31 11.68 -4.30
C GLU A 40 -21.09 10.66 -3.46
N ARG A 41 -20.47 10.02 -2.47
CA ARG A 41 -21.19 9.09 -1.60
C ARG A 41 -22.27 9.80 -0.78
N GLU A 42 -23.44 9.19 -0.64
CA GLU A 42 -24.51 9.74 0.22
C GLU A 42 -24.11 9.80 1.70
N LYS A 43 -23.28 8.86 2.15
CA LYS A 43 -22.77 8.76 3.52
C LYS A 43 -21.26 8.69 3.51
N ASN A 44 -20.63 9.40 4.47
CA ASN A 44 -19.17 9.46 4.60
C ASN A 44 -18.50 9.87 3.27
N ASN A 45 -19.02 10.91 2.62
CA ASN A 45 -18.35 11.48 1.47
C ASN A 45 -16.99 12.06 1.87
N ASN A 46 -16.03 12.01 0.95
CA ASN A 46 -14.75 12.67 1.13
C ASN A 46 -14.48 13.64 -0.03
N PRO A 47 -14.46 14.97 0.21
CA PRO A 47 -14.31 15.96 -0.84
C PRO A 47 -12.91 15.98 -1.48
N PHE A 48 -11.94 15.31 -0.86
CA PHE A 48 -10.56 15.24 -1.31
C PHE A 48 -10.15 13.85 -1.81
N ASP A 49 -11.08 12.89 -1.88
CA ASP A 49 -10.82 11.58 -2.47
C ASP A 49 -10.37 11.70 -3.93
N MET A 50 -9.41 10.87 -4.29
CA MET A 50 -8.83 10.75 -5.63
C MET A 50 -8.69 9.27 -5.98
N THR A 51 -8.52 8.99 -7.27
CA THR A 51 -8.20 7.62 -7.71
C THR A 51 -6.71 7.54 -8.05
N PRO A 52 -5.89 6.83 -7.25
CA PRO A 52 -4.49 6.57 -7.57
C PRO A 52 -4.37 5.62 -8.77
N GLN A 53 -3.40 5.87 -9.64
CA GLN A 53 -3.16 5.12 -10.88
C GLN A 53 -1.66 5.03 -11.19
N VAL A 54 -1.25 3.90 -11.75
CA VAL A 54 0.06 3.70 -12.37
C VAL A 54 -0.14 3.09 -13.75
N GLY A 55 0.65 3.56 -14.72
CA GLY A 55 0.62 3.13 -16.11
C GLY A 55 -0.51 3.76 -16.91
N ASN A 56 -0.56 3.44 -18.21
CA ASN A 56 -1.33 4.22 -19.17
C ASN A 56 -2.75 3.68 -19.42
N SER A 57 -3.15 2.65 -18.68
CA SER A 57 -4.37 1.88 -18.94
C SER A 57 -5.63 2.47 -18.30
N GLY A 58 -5.49 3.38 -17.33
CA GLY A 58 -6.61 3.89 -16.53
C GLY A 58 -7.34 2.81 -15.74
N ILE A 59 -6.73 1.62 -15.60
CA ILE A 59 -7.31 0.49 -14.88
C ILE A 59 -7.18 0.73 -13.39
N LYS A 60 -8.32 0.73 -12.70
CA LYS A 60 -8.38 0.82 -11.26
C LYS A 60 -7.92 -0.49 -10.62
N MET A 61 -6.79 -0.44 -9.93
CA MET A 61 -6.34 -1.52 -9.07
C MET A 61 -7.20 -1.62 -7.81
N THR A 62 -7.43 -2.85 -7.39
CA THR A 62 -8.09 -3.24 -6.14
C THR A 62 -7.08 -3.78 -5.14
N PHE A 63 -7.49 -3.98 -3.88
CA PHE A 63 -6.63 -4.66 -2.91
C PHE A 63 -6.26 -6.10 -3.32
N GLN A 64 -7.10 -6.77 -4.12
CA GLN A 64 -6.77 -8.11 -4.63
C GLN A 64 -5.61 -8.06 -5.63
N ASP A 65 -5.48 -6.98 -6.39
CA ASP A 65 -4.36 -6.73 -7.31
C ASP A 65 -3.06 -6.39 -6.56
N ILE A 66 -3.13 -6.15 -5.25
CA ILE A 66 -1.98 -6.00 -4.35
C ILE A 66 -1.67 -7.34 -3.69
N TRP A 67 -2.66 -7.95 -3.02
CA TRP A 67 -2.46 -9.14 -2.21
C TRP A 67 -2.19 -10.39 -3.03
N GLY A 68 -2.82 -10.53 -4.20
CA GLY A 68 -2.63 -11.67 -5.09
C GLY A 68 -1.17 -11.85 -5.53
N PRO A 69 -0.54 -10.82 -6.14
CA PRO A 69 0.88 -10.84 -6.47
C PRO A 69 1.78 -11.14 -5.28
N LEU A 70 1.59 -10.47 -4.14
CA LEU A 70 2.41 -10.69 -2.94
C LEU A 70 2.31 -12.14 -2.43
N SER A 71 1.10 -12.70 -2.41
CA SER A 71 0.87 -14.08 -1.97
C SER A 71 1.51 -15.10 -2.92
N LYS A 72 1.51 -14.79 -4.22
CA LYS A 72 2.20 -15.61 -5.23
C LYS A 72 3.71 -15.59 -5.03
N ILE A 73 4.29 -14.42 -4.79
CA ILE A 73 5.72 -14.27 -4.54
C ILE A 73 6.12 -15.01 -3.27
N ALA A 74 5.31 -14.95 -2.21
CA ALA A 74 5.54 -15.69 -0.97
C ALA A 74 5.72 -17.20 -1.19
N GLY A 75 4.95 -17.80 -2.11
CA GLY A 75 5.09 -19.22 -2.48
C GLY A 75 6.26 -19.53 -3.41
N ILE A 76 6.88 -18.53 -4.05
CA ILE A 76 8.00 -18.70 -4.98
C ILE A 76 9.34 -18.43 -4.29
N ASN A 77 9.42 -17.35 -3.54
CA ASN A 77 10.61 -16.90 -2.83
C ASN A 77 10.20 -16.14 -1.57
N GLU A 78 10.32 -16.79 -0.42
CA GLU A 78 9.95 -16.24 0.89
C GLU A 78 10.79 -15.01 1.24
N ASP A 79 12.08 -15.01 0.91
CA ASP A 79 12.97 -13.88 1.22
C ASP A 79 12.55 -12.63 0.45
N TYR A 80 12.32 -12.73 -0.87
CA TYR A 80 11.83 -11.60 -1.66
C TYR A 80 10.44 -11.14 -1.26
N PHE A 81 9.58 -12.05 -0.82
CA PHE A 81 8.32 -11.67 -0.19
C PHE A 81 8.57 -10.80 1.05
N LYS A 82 9.45 -11.22 1.97
CA LYS A 82 9.80 -10.43 3.16
C LYS A 82 10.45 -9.09 2.82
N TYR A 83 11.35 -9.04 1.83
CA TYR A 83 11.93 -7.77 1.36
C TYR A 83 10.85 -6.83 0.82
N LEU A 84 9.90 -7.33 0.02
CA LEU A 84 8.76 -6.52 -0.44
C LEU A 84 7.94 -5.99 0.74
N LEU A 85 7.65 -6.81 1.74
CA LEU A 85 6.95 -6.34 2.94
C LEU A 85 7.71 -5.24 3.70
N VAL A 86 9.04 -5.33 3.77
CA VAL A 86 9.89 -4.28 4.34
C VAL A 86 9.83 -3.01 3.49
N LEU A 87 9.87 -3.09 2.16
CA LEU A 87 9.74 -1.94 1.27
C LEU A 87 8.36 -1.25 1.43
N ILE A 88 7.29 -2.02 1.62
CA ILE A 88 5.96 -1.50 1.94
C ILE A 88 5.96 -0.79 3.31
N TYR A 89 6.61 -1.38 4.32
CA TYR A 89 6.76 -0.77 5.64
C TYR A 89 7.51 0.57 5.54
N ARG A 90 8.64 0.61 4.83
CA ARG A 90 9.41 1.84 4.62
C ARG A 90 8.57 2.92 3.93
N ASN A 91 7.75 2.53 2.96
CA ASN A 91 6.82 3.43 2.28
C ASN A 91 5.71 3.96 3.19
N ALA A 92 5.21 3.13 4.12
CA ALA A 92 4.21 3.51 5.13
C ALA A 92 4.73 4.64 6.03
N TYR A 93 6.01 4.62 6.36
CA TYR A 93 6.66 5.60 7.23
C TYR A 93 7.49 6.65 6.48
N LEU A 94 7.37 6.72 5.16
CA LEU A 94 8.06 7.69 4.31
C LEU A 94 9.59 7.66 4.42
N LEU A 95 10.18 6.51 4.71
CA LEU A 95 11.63 6.37 4.98
C LEU A 95 12.49 6.53 3.72
N ASP A 96 11.89 6.36 2.55
CA ASP A 96 12.51 6.48 1.23
C ASP A 96 11.97 7.70 0.48
N HIS A 97 11.49 8.72 1.21
CA HIS A 97 11.01 9.95 0.62
C HIS A 97 11.98 11.09 0.86
N THR A 98 12.13 11.94 -0.15
CA THR A 98 12.98 13.15 -0.11
C THR A 98 12.20 14.37 -0.58
N ILE A 99 12.80 15.54 -0.42
CA ILE A 99 12.25 16.81 -0.92
C ILE A 99 12.90 17.12 -2.27
N VAL A 100 12.11 17.03 -3.34
CA VAL A 100 12.49 17.42 -4.70
C VAL A 100 11.69 18.66 -5.09
N ASN A 101 12.38 19.77 -5.41
CA ASN A 101 11.74 21.05 -5.79
C ASN A 101 10.67 21.54 -4.78
N GLY A 102 10.96 21.39 -3.49
CA GLY A 102 10.04 21.77 -2.40
C GLY A 102 8.86 20.82 -2.21
N LYS A 103 8.85 19.67 -2.90
CA LYS A 103 7.79 18.66 -2.82
C LYS A 103 8.34 17.33 -2.34
N VAL A 104 7.61 16.67 -1.46
CA VAL A 104 7.98 15.34 -0.97
C VAL A 104 7.68 14.30 -2.05
N ARG A 105 8.66 13.47 -2.39
CA ARG A 105 8.59 12.42 -3.43
C ARG A 105 9.22 11.13 -2.93
N TYR A 106 8.72 9.99 -3.41
CA TYR A 106 9.30 8.69 -3.14
C TYR A 106 10.52 8.53 -4.04
N GLU A 107 11.70 8.54 -3.43
CA GLU A 107 12.99 8.55 -4.11
C GLU A 107 13.92 7.57 -3.38
N PRO A 108 13.71 6.24 -3.56
CA PRO A 108 14.57 5.24 -2.96
C PRO A 108 16.03 5.46 -3.38
N ASN A 109 16.94 5.33 -2.42
CA ASN A 109 18.38 5.49 -2.67
C ASN A 109 18.96 4.29 -3.47
N GLU A 110 20.22 4.36 -3.88
CA GLU A 110 20.88 3.31 -4.67
C GLU A 110 20.85 1.92 -4.04
N GLN A 111 20.94 1.83 -2.70
CA GLN A 111 20.88 0.54 -2.01
C GLN A 111 19.49 -0.07 -2.12
N ILE A 112 18.44 0.73 -1.91
CA ILE A 112 17.05 0.30 -2.04
C ILE A 112 16.72 -0.02 -3.50
N LEU A 113 17.22 0.77 -4.45
CA LEU A 113 17.08 0.50 -5.88
C LEU A 113 17.73 -0.82 -6.27
N SER A 114 18.91 -1.15 -5.74
CA SER A 114 19.55 -2.46 -5.96
C SER A 114 18.66 -3.61 -5.49
N VAL A 115 18.08 -3.52 -4.29
CA VAL A 115 17.15 -4.53 -3.78
C VAL A 115 15.90 -4.64 -4.66
N ILE A 116 15.36 -3.51 -5.13
CA ILE A 116 14.23 -3.47 -6.06
C ILE A 116 14.59 -4.20 -7.36
N THR A 117 15.79 -3.97 -7.92
CA THR A 117 16.27 -4.66 -9.13
C THR A 117 16.41 -6.16 -8.91
N ASP A 118 17.01 -6.60 -7.80
CA ASP A 118 17.18 -8.02 -7.49
C ASP A 118 15.83 -8.76 -7.38
N ILE A 119 14.83 -8.12 -6.78
CA ILE A 119 13.46 -8.63 -6.73
C ILE A 119 12.86 -8.66 -8.14
N ASP A 120 13.05 -7.60 -8.94
CA ASP A 120 12.44 -7.46 -10.25
C ASP A 120 12.92 -8.55 -11.22
N ASP A 121 14.23 -8.80 -11.24
CA ASP A 121 14.88 -9.82 -12.06
C ASP A 121 14.37 -11.24 -11.77
N SER A 122 13.93 -11.50 -10.52
CA SER A 122 13.45 -12.82 -10.11
C SER A 122 11.94 -12.97 -10.23
N VAL A 123 11.20 -12.03 -9.62
CA VAL A 123 9.75 -12.15 -9.37
C VAL A 123 8.96 -10.90 -9.79
N GLY A 124 9.62 -9.86 -10.30
CA GLY A 124 9.00 -8.59 -10.72
C GLY A 124 7.88 -8.74 -11.73
N LYS A 125 7.96 -9.73 -12.62
CA LYS A 125 6.92 -10.07 -13.61
C LYS A 125 5.55 -10.39 -13.02
N TYR A 126 5.46 -10.68 -11.73
CA TYR A 126 4.19 -10.91 -11.05
C TYR A 126 3.58 -9.64 -10.47
N LEU A 127 4.38 -8.58 -10.34
CA LEU A 127 3.95 -7.28 -9.84
C LEU A 127 3.49 -6.39 -11.01
N PRO A 128 2.42 -5.60 -10.81
CA PRO A 128 1.95 -4.68 -11.83
C PRO A 128 2.99 -3.59 -12.05
N TYR A 129 3.44 -3.46 -13.31
CA TYR A 129 4.46 -2.49 -13.73
C TYR A 129 5.82 -2.68 -13.03
N GLY A 130 6.16 -3.93 -12.71
CA GLY A 130 7.39 -4.27 -11.99
C GLY A 130 7.37 -3.81 -10.54
N THR A 131 8.47 -4.08 -9.84
CA THR A 131 8.61 -3.83 -8.40
C THR A 131 8.55 -2.34 -8.09
N LEU A 132 9.24 -1.52 -8.88
CA LEU A 132 9.23 -0.07 -8.70
C LEU A 132 7.82 0.51 -8.96
N GLY A 133 7.18 0.17 -10.08
CA GLY A 133 5.83 0.64 -10.40
C GLY A 133 4.80 0.26 -9.33
N PHE A 134 4.90 -0.95 -8.78
CA PHE A 134 4.09 -1.41 -7.66
C PHE A 134 4.31 -0.57 -6.39
N LEU A 135 5.56 -0.26 -6.03
CA LEU A 135 5.86 0.58 -4.86
C LEU A 135 5.42 2.04 -5.04
N HIS A 136 5.54 2.60 -6.25
CA HIS A 136 4.98 3.93 -6.54
C HIS A 136 3.44 3.92 -6.47
N PHE A 137 2.78 2.84 -6.91
CA PHE A 137 1.34 2.70 -6.73
C PHE A 137 0.94 2.71 -5.24
N LEU A 138 1.62 1.93 -4.41
CA LEU A 138 1.39 1.93 -2.96
C LEU A 138 1.68 3.30 -2.34
N ASN A 139 2.71 4.01 -2.81
CA ASN A 139 2.99 5.37 -2.36
C ASN A 139 1.81 6.32 -2.59
N ILE A 140 1.26 6.35 -3.81
CA ILE A 140 0.13 7.23 -4.12
C ILE A 140 -1.19 6.75 -3.51
N LEU A 141 -1.35 5.44 -3.28
CA LEU A 141 -2.45 4.90 -2.49
C LEU A 141 -2.42 5.43 -1.06
N GLY A 142 -1.26 5.33 -0.39
CA GLY A 142 -1.07 5.89 0.94
C GLY A 142 -1.29 7.41 0.98
N TRP A 143 -0.81 8.13 -0.03
CA TRP A 143 -1.03 9.58 -0.14
C TRP A 143 -2.52 9.93 -0.29
N ASN A 144 -3.30 9.18 -1.11
CA ASN A 144 -4.75 9.39 -1.17
C ASN A 144 -5.39 9.26 0.22
N GLU A 145 -5.03 8.23 0.96
CA GLU A 145 -5.55 8.01 2.31
C GLU A 145 -5.15 9.14 3.27
N ASP A 146 -3.89 9.59 3.26
CA ASP A 146 -3.48 10.75 4.04
C ASP A 146 -4.34 11.99 3.75
N VAL A 147 -4.61 12.25 2.47
CA VAL A 147 -5.43 13.40 2.03
C VAL A 147 -6.87 13.30 2.49
N LYS A 148 -7.40 12.09 2.70
CA LYS A 148 -8.76 11.89 3.21
C LYS A 148 -8.90 12.10 4.71
N TYR A 149 -7.82 11.95 5.48
CA TYR A 149 -7.88 11.98 6.95
C TYR A 149 -7.20 13.21 7.56
N HIS A 150 -6.11 13.68 6.96
CA HIS A 150 -5.21 14.68 7.57
C HIS A 150 -5.46 16.08 7.04
N HIS A 151 -6.70 16.53 7.17
CA HIS A 151 -7.12 17.88 6.83
C HIS A 151 -8.17 18.41 7.81
N THR A 152 -8.27 19.74 7.90
CA THR A 152 -9.35 20.44 8.59
C THR A 152 -10.60 20.48 7.72
N ASP A 153 -11.74 20.85 8.31
CA ASP A 153 -13.01 20.99 7.57
C ASP A 153 -12.95 22.07 6.47
N ASP A 154 -12.10 23.11 6.65
CA ASP A 154 -11.82 24.14 5.63
C ASP A 154 -10.74 23.73 4.61
N GLY A 155 -10.29 22.47 4.64
CA GLY A 155 -9.38 21.90 3.64
C GLY A 155 -7.92 22.28 3.82
N LYS A 156 -7.46 22.56 5.05
CA LYS A 156 -6.04 22.80 5.34
C LYS A 156 -5.41 21.50 5.87
N PRO A 157 -4.18 21.15 5.44
CA PRO A 157 -3.50 19.96 5.94
C PRO A 157 -3.25 20.08 7.45
N THR A 158 -3.51 19.01 8.21
CA THR A 158 -3.22 18.94 9.65
C THR A 158 -3.08 17.51 10.12
N PHE A 159 -2.17 17.26 11.07
CA PHE A 159 -2.05 16.00 11.81
C PHE A 159 -2.60 16.11 13.25
N ASP A 160 -2.98 17.32 13.68
CA ASP A 160 -3.59 17.59 14.99
C ASP A 160 -5.12 17.62 14.89
N GLY A 161 -5.66 17.02 13.83
CA GLY A 161 -7.08 17.04 13.49
C GLY A 161 -7.89 16.00 14.26
N LYS A 162 -8.99 15.58 13.65
CA LYS A 162 -9.92 14.59 14.20
C LYS A 162 -9.31 13.19 14.35
N TYR A 163 -8.32 12.87 13.53
CA TYR A 163 -7.75 11.54 13.41
C TYR A 163 -6.32 11.50 13.97
N ASP A 164 -5.95 10.37 14.56
CA ASP A 164 -4.58 10.10 15.00
C ASP A 164 -3.62 10.10 13.79
N TYR A 165 -2.37 10.54 13.99
CA TYR A 165 -1.34 10.60 12.95
C TYR A 165 -1.08 9.24 12.28
N ASN A 166 -1.37 8.13 12.97
CA ASN A 166 -1.23 6.76 12.45
C ASN A 166 -2.34 6.34 11.46
N VAL A 167 -3.40 7.14 11.30
CA VAL A 167 -4.48 6.88 10.34
C VAL A 167 -4.04 7.30 8.92
N GLY A 168 -4.72 6.80 7.89
CA GLY A 168 -4.41 7.12 6.49
C GLY A 168 -3.39 6.15 5.90
N ARG A 169 -2.23 6.66 5.47
CA ARG A 169 -1.17 5.86 4.85
C ARG A 169 -0.73 4.68 5.69
N ILE A 170 -0.40 4.92 6.97
CA ILE A 170 0.21 3.89 7.83
C ILE A 170 -0.74 2.70 7.94
N ASN A 171 -1.99 2.91 8.34
CA ASN A 171 -2.96 1.83 8.44
C ASN A 171 -3.20 1.11 7.10
N THR A 172 -3.28 1.85 5.99
CA THR A 172 -3.56 1.27 4.67
C THR A 172 -2.40 0.41 4.17
N LEU A 173 -1.17 0.91 4.25
CA LEU A 173 0.00 0.20 3.76
C LEU A 173 0.40 -0.95 4.68
N LEU A 174 0.25 -0.81 6.00
CA LEU A 174 0.46 -1.92 6.91
C LEU A 174 -0.61 -3.03 6.76
N THR A 175 -1.84 -2.68 6.32
CA THR A 175 -2.83 -3.69 5.91
C THR A 175 -2.37 -4.47 4.68
N CYS A 176 -1.64 -3.83 3.76
CA CYS A 176 -1.00 -4.49 2.62
C CYS A 176 0.16 -5.42 3.03
N ILE A 177 0.62 -5.36 4.28
CA ILE A 177 1.60 -6.31 4.85
C ILE A 177 0.89 -7.47 5.54
N ARG A 178 -0.05 -7.16 6.44
CA ARG A 178 -0.66 -8.17 7.30
C ARG A 178 -1.45 -9.23 6.52
N ILE A 179 -2.29 -8.80 5.58
CA ILE A 179 -3.16 -9.73 4.85
C ILE A 179 -2.32 -10.77 4.07
N PRO A 180 -1.34 -10.38 3.23
CA PRO A 180 -0.48 -11.36 2.56
C PRO A 180 0.31 -12.24 3.54
N TYR A 181 0.86 -11.68 4.61
CA TYR A 181 1.67 -12.44 5.56
C TYR A 181 0.86 -13.51 6.31
N GLU A 182 -0.29 -13.13 6.88
CA GLU A 182 -1.16 -14.08 7.56
C GLU A 182 -1.70 -15.14 6.59
N THR A 183 -2.01 -14.76 5.35
CA THR A 183 -2.42 -15.70 4.30
C THR A 183 -1.30 -16.71 3.99
N TYR A 184 -0.07 -16.23 3.82
CA TYR A 184 1.09 -17.08 3.59
C TYR A 184 1.32 -18.06 4.75
N LYS A 185 1.34 -17.57 6.00
CA LYS A 185 1.50 -18.44 7.18
C LYS A 185 0.39 -19.48 7.31
N PHE A 186 -0.84 -19.13 6.93
CA PHE A 186 -1.95 -20.08 6.91
C PHE A 186 -1.73 -21.18 5.86
N VAL A 187 -1.33 -20.80 4.64
CA VAL A 187 -1.07 -21.77 3.56
C VAL A 187 0.09 -22.70 3.93
N GLU A 188 1.20 -22.17 4.44
CA GLU A 188 2.35 -22.94 4.93
C GLU A 188 1.92 -23.94 6.02
N TYR A 189 1.17 -23.47 7.02
CA TYR A 189 0.65 -24.31 8.09
C TYR A 189 -0.24 -25.46 7.57
N VAL A 190 -1.12 -25.20 6.60
CA VAL A 190 -2.00 -26.24 6.04
C VAL A 190 -1.22 -27.20 5.15
N HIS A 191 -0.24 -26.71 4.38
CA HIS A 191 0.60 -27.53 3.50
C HIS A 191 1.37 -28.60 4.27
N ASP A 192 1.87 -28.27 5.45
CA ASP A 192 2.70 -29.17 6.27
C ASP A 192 1.88 -30.23 7.03
N ILE A 193 0.56 -30.19 6.90
CA ILE A 193 -0.34 -31.12 7.58
C ILE A 193 -0.76 -32.23 6.62
N PRO A 194 -0.38 -33.50 6.88
CA PRO A 194 -0.66 -34.61 5.95
C PRO A 194 -2.14 -35.01 5.90
N ASN A 195 -2.95 -34.60 6.88
CA ASN A 195 -4.37 -34.94 6.96
C ASN A 195 -5.17 -33.80 7.60
N LEU A 196 -6.27 -33.38 6.96
CA LEU A 196 -7.16 -32.31 7.43
C LEU A 196 -7.70 -32.51 8.87
N ASN A 197 -7.75 -33.76 9.36
CA ASN A 197 -8.14 -34.07 10.74
C ASN A 197 -7.13 -33.59 11.78
N ASN A 198 -5.89 -33.33 11.38
CA ASN A 198 -4.81 -32.87 12.26
C ASN A 198 -4.68 -31.34 12.30
N ILE A 199 -5.55 -30.62 11.57
CA ILE A 199 -5.59 -29.17 11.63
C ILE A 199 -6.09 -28.72 13.00
N ASP A 200 -5.30 -27.91 13.69
CA ASP A 200 -5.76 -27.09 14.81
C ASP A 200 -6.69 -25.97 14.29
N TYR A 201 -7.98 -26.28 14.20
CA TYR A 201 -9.02 -25.34 13.78
C TYR A 201 -9.15 -24.12 14.71
N LYS A 202 -8.66 -24.19 15.96
CA LYS A 202 -8.66 -23.02 16.85
C LYS A 202 -7.75 -21.92 16.28
N LYS A 203 -6.58 -22.27 15.73
CA LYS A 203 -5.70 -21.30 15.07
C LYS A 203 -6.34 -20.68 13.84
N VAL A 204 -7.00 -21.51 13.02
CA VAL A 204 -7.71 -21.07 11.81
C VAL A 204 -8.81 -20.07 12.17
N PHE A 205 -9.69 -20.43 13.11
CA PHE A 205 -10.76 -19.51 13.53
C PHE A 205 -10.24 -18.26 14.22
N THR A 206 -9.12 -18.33 14.94
CA THR A 206 -8.48 -17.14 15.53
C THR A 206 -8.05 -16.15 14.45
N GLN A 207 -7.38 -16.63 13.39
CA GLN A 207 -6.98 -15.79 12.25
C GLN A 207 -8.21 -15.24 11.51
N MET A 208 -9.19 -16.08 11.19
CA MET A 208 -10.43 -15.63 10.53
C MET A 208 -11.16 -14.57 11.35
N GLN A 209 -11.23 -14.71 12.68
CA GLN A 209 -11.86 -13.75 13.56
C GLN A 209 -11.09 -12.42 13.58
N GLN A 210 -9.76 -12.44 13.62
CA GLN A 210 -8.94 -11.23 13.53
C GLN A 210 -9.18 -10.48 12.22
N LEU A 211 -9.23 -11.19 11.10
CA LEU A 211 -9.55 -10.62 9.79
C LEU A 211 -10.98 -10.05 9.75
N ALA A 212 -11.97 -10.77 10.27
CA ALA A 212 -13.36 -10.34 10.27
C ALA A 212 -13.60 -9.07 11.12
N VAL A 213 -12.89 -8.92 12.24
CA VAL A 213 -13.02 -7.76 13.15
C VAL A 213 -12.37 -6.50 12.58
N SER A 214 -11.46 -6.63 11.61
CA SER A 214 -10.61 -5.54 11.11
C SER A 214 -11.33 -4.43 10.32
N ARG A 215 -12.63 -4.58 10.00
CA ARG A 215 -13.50 -3.56 9.35
C ARG A 215 -12.83 -2.79 8.18
N GLY A 216 -11.98 -3.46 7.41
CA GLY A 216 -11.30 -2.89 6.22
C GLY A 216 -9.86 -2.43 6.44
N THR A 217 -9.39 -2.30 7.68
CA THR A 217 -7.97 -2.00 8.02
C THR A 217 -7.45 -3.04 9.01
N CYS A 218 -6.59 -3.92 8.54
CA CYS A 218 -6.01 -5.00 9.34
C CYS A 218 -4.53 -4.72 9.55
N VAL A 219 -4.21 -3.94 10.58
CA VAL A 219 -2.85 -3.49 10.85
C VAL A 219 -2.13 -4.51 11.75
N PRO A 220 -0.89 -4.92 11.45
CA PRO A 220 -0.10 -5.75 12.34
C PRO A 220 0.36 -4.95 13.56
N THR A 221 0.50 -5.62 14.70
CA THR A 221 1.09 -4.98 15.89
C THR A 221 2.59 -4.75 15.67
N GLN A 222 3.18 -3.86 16.45
CA GLN A 222 4.64 -3.66 16.42
C GLN A 222 5.40 -4.96 16.67
N THR A 223 4.98 -5.76 17.66
CA THR A 223 5.58 -7.07 17.94
C THR A 223 5.51 -7.99 16.72
N GLN A 224 4.37 -8.05 16.05
CA GLN A 224 4.21 -8.83 14.82
C GLN A 224 5.14 -8.35 13.72
N LEU A 225 5.21 -7.04 13.44
CA LEU A 225 6.12 -6.48 12.44
C LEU A 225 7.59 -6.84 12.72
N LEU A 226 8.02 -6.72 13.98
CA LEU A 226 9.38 -7.07 14.39
C LEU A 226 9.65 -8.57 14.22
N GLU A 227 8.70 -9.43 14.60
CA GLU A 227 8.82 -10.88 14.45
C GLU A 227 8.87 -11.30 12.98
N TRP A 228 8.05 -10.68 12.13
CA TRP A 228 7.86 -11.10 10.74
C TRP A 228 8.97 -10.61 9.81
N LEU A 229 9.50 -9.41 10.08
CA LEU A 229 10.40 -8.71 9.17
C LEU A 229 11.86 -8.68 9.67
N SER A 230 12.13 -9.13 10.90
CA SER A 230 13.51 -9.24 11.40
C SER A 230 14.25 -10.43 10.76
N PRO A 231 15.57 -10.33 10.49
CA PRO A 231 16.43 -9.17 10.72
C PRO A 231 16.41 -8.13 9.59
N ILE A 232 15.71 -8.41 8.48
CA ILE A 232 15.72 -7.59 7.26
C ILE A 232 15.28 -6.15 7.54
N LEU A 233 14.34 -5.94 8.46
CA LEU A 233 13.87 -4.62 8.88
C LEU A 233 14.97 -3.69 9.39
N TYR A 234 16.07 -4.24 9.90
CA TYR A 234 17.19 -3.49 10.48
C TYR A 234 18.36 -3.28 9.51
N GLN A 235 18.26 -3.83 8.30
CA GLN A 235 19.25 -3.66 7.23
C GLN A 235 18.84 -2.48 6.34
#